data_AF-N6TP96-F1
#
_entry.id   AF-N6TP96-F1
#
_cell.length_a   1.000
_cell.length_b   1.000
_cell.length_c   1.000
_cell.angle_alpha   90.00
_cell.angle_beta   90.00
_cell.angle_gamma   90.00
#
_symmetry.space_group_name_H-M   'P 1'
#
loop_
_entity.id
_entity.type
_entity.pdbx_description
1 polymer ?
#
loop_
_entity_poly.entity_id
_entity_poly.type
_entity_poly.pdbx_seq_one_letter_code
_entity_poly.pdbx_strand_id
1 'polypeptide(L)'
;MQDIFRHVHPQANEYMSDGQAKGRGALTIAIDQENLELVELLVVMGVETRDALLYAISVEFVEAVELLLEHEELIHKEGELYSWQKVDINTATFTPDITPLVLAAHRNNYEILKILLDRGATISMPHDIKCGCDDCVNQSEEDSLRHSLSRLNEYKALASPSLIALSSSDPLLTAFQLSWELRNLAFAEPESKSEYMDLRKQCQQFAVDLLQQSRSSSELAIILNHDPDNPPYQEGEHMKLARLELAILYKQKKQLLAALWYEGVPGFRRKSSPQKLMIIMKVTLLFPFYCLLYTFAPETKSGKLMRKPFMKFLIHASSYLICLFFLLLLILVSLRADDLFFEHFGSQSMKSSVLEQYQKQRGNPPSILEYAVLIYVLGYIFEETHEIFTEGIQSYLRNLWNFIDFTRNLFYALTFVLRAVAYLQQINEIQKDPTTAFLRREQWHSFDPQLIAEGLFAAANIFSNSRVFDSALKLVHLFSINPHLGPLQISLGRMVIDIVKFFFIYTL
;
A
#
# COMPACT_ATOMS: atom_id res chain seq x y z
N MET A 1 -62.09 -24.46 22.14
CA MET A 1 -61.84 -23.09 22.64
C MET A 1 -61.53 -22.09 21.52
N GLN A 2 -60.89 -22.50 20.41
CA GLN A 2 -60.68 -21.66 19.21
C GLN A 2 -62.00 -21.19 18.53
N ASP A 3 -63.03 -22.04 18.49
CA ASP A 3 -64.32 -21.67 17.85
C ASP A 3 -65.22 -20.77 18.71
N ILE A 4 -65.00 -20.71 20.02
CA ILE A 4 -65.82 -19.90 20.93
C ILE A 4 -65.37 -18.44 20.92
N PHE A 5 -64.09 -18.17 20.65
CA PHE A 5 -63.55 -16.80 20.60
C PHE A 5 -63.79 -16.09 19.27
N ARG A 6 -63.84 -16.81 18.14
CA ARG A 6 -64.19 -16.23 16.82
C ARG A 6 -65.58 -15.60 16.80
N HIS A 7 -66.49 -16.05 17.67
CA HIS A 7 -67.85 -15.53 17.74
C HIS A 7 -68.03 -14.30 18.65
N VAL A 8 -67.06 -13.95 19.50
CA VAL A 8 -67.23 -12.89 20.51
C VAL A 8 -66.68 -11.53 20.04
N HIS A 9 -65.72 -11.46 19.12
CA HIS A 9 -65.25 -10.19 18.54
C HIS A 9 -64.82 -10.35 17.06
N PRO A 10 -65.75 -10.25 16.08
CA PRO A 10 -65.39 -10.22 14.66
C PRO A 10 -64.67 -8.92 14.23
N GLN A 11 -64.55 -7.92 15.12
CA GLN A 11 -63.92 -6.61 14.84
C GLN A 11 -62.58 -6.39 15.56
N ALA A 12 -62.03 -7.37 16.29
CA ALA A 12 -60.73 -7.21 16.97
C ALA A 12 -59.57 -6.96 15.99
N ASN A 13 -59.69 -7.44 14.74
CA ASN A 13 -58.71 -7.19 13.68
C ASN A 13 -58.73 -5.73 13.16
N GLU A 14 -59.86 -5.02 13.25
CA GLU A 14 -60.00 -3.62 12.81
C GLU A 14 -59.65 -2.61 13.91
N TYR A 15 -59.86 -2.95 15.18
CA TYR A 15 -59.60 -2.03 16.30
C TYR A 15 -58.14 -2.02 16.79
N MET A 16 -57.28 -2.94 16.34
CA MET A 16 -55.85 -2.94 16.65
C MET A 16 -54.99 -2.15 15.64
N SER A 17 -55.56 -1.67 14.54
CA SER A 17 -54.89 -0.82 13.54
C SER A 17 -55.10 0.68 13.77
N ASP A 18 -56.09 1.09 14.55
CA ASP A 18 -56.54 2.50 14.62
C ASP A 18 -56.09 3.24 15.90
N GLY A 19 -55.15 2.65 16.64
CA GLY A 19 -54.62 3.19 17.88
C GLY A 19 -53.28 3.91 17.70
N GLN A 20 -53.34 5.23 17.48
CA GLN A 20 -52.28 6.24 17.62
C GLN A 20 -51.56 6.68 16.34
N ALA A 21 -51.27 7.99 16.31
CA ALA A 21 -50.70 8.85 15.28
C ALA A 21 -49.36 8.40 14.59
N LYS A 22 -48.96 7.13 14.72
CA LYS A 22 -47.74 6.54 14.17
C LYS A 22 -47.95 5.22 13.40
N GLY A 23 -49.17 4.71 13.26
CA GLY A 23 -49.44 3.50 12.45
C GLY A 23 -48.82 2.20 13.00
N ARG A 24 -48.56 2.12 14.32
CA ARG A 24 -47.93 0.94 14.95
C ARG A 24 -48.98 -0.08 15.36
N GLY A 25 -48.86 -1.33 14.89
CA GLY A 25 -49.72 -2.43 15.31
C GLY A 25 -49.43 -2.92 16.74
N ALA A 26 -50.41 -3.60 17.37
CA ALA A 26 -50.29 -4.12 18.74
C ALA A 26 -49.07 -5.03 18.97
N LEU A 27 -48.71 -5.86 17.99
CA LEU A 27 -47.53 -6.72 18.04
C LEU A 27 -46.22 -5.91 18.09
N THR A 28 -46.13 -4.84 17.30
CA THR A 28 -45.00 -3.89 17.30
C THR A 28 -44.79 -3.25 18.67
N ILE A 29 -45.88 -2.90 19.36
CA ILE A 29 -45.83 -2.29 20.70
C ILE A 29 -45.37 -3.31 21.74
N ALA A 30 -45.85 -4.56 21.65
CA ALA A 30 -45.42 -5.64 22.54
C ALA A 30 -43.91 -5.92 22.42
N ILE A 31 -43.39 -5.89 21.19
CA ILE A 31 -41.95 -6.02 20.90
C ILE A 31 -41.15 -4.82 21.42
N ASP A 32 -41.66 -3.59 21.25
CA ASP A 32 -41.03 -2.36 21.78
C ASP A 32 -40.92 -2.35 23.31
N GLN A 33 -41.79 -3.09 23.99
CA GLN A 33 -41.81 -3.25 25.44
C GLN A 33 -41.08 -4.53 25.93
N GLU A 34 -40.48 -5.31 25.03
CA GLU A 34 -39.78 -6.58 25.34
C GLU A 34 -40.65 -7.57 26.14
N ASN A 35 -41.97 -7.56 25.91
CA ASN A 35 -42.91 -8.43 26.64
C ASN A 35 -43.19 -9.71 25.85
N LEU A 36 -42.41 -10.77 26.11
CA LEU A 36 -42.53 -12.06 25.44
C LEU A 36 -43.92 -12.69 25.60
N GLU A 37 -44.49 -12.65 26.81
CA GLU A 37 -45.79 -13.26 27.10
C GLU A 37 -46.91 -12.64 26.25
N LEU A 38 -46.84 -11.31 26.06
CA LEU A 38 -47.81 -10.60 25.23
C LEU A 38 -47.60 -10.92 23.74
N VAL A 39 -46.35 -11.06 23.28
CA VAL A 39 -46.04 -11.47 21.91
C VAL A 39 -46.58 -12.88 21.64
N GLU A 40 -46.32 -13.84 22.54
CA GLU A 40 -46.83 -15.21 22.42
C GLU A 40 -48.36 -15.24 22.36
N LEU A 41 -49.03 -14.49 23.24
CA LEU A 41 -50.49 -14.41 23.26
C LEU A 41 -51.04 -13.84 21.94
N LEU A 42 -50.46 -12.76 21.43
CA LEU A 42 -50.90 -12.12 20.18
C LEU A 42 -50.69 -13.04 18.97
N VAL A 43 -49.60 -13.79 18.95
CA VAL A 43 -49.31 -14.80 17.92
C VAL A 43 -50.32 -15.94 17.98
N VAL A 44 -50.64 -16.46 19.18
CA VAL A 44 -51.68 -17.50 19.37
C VAL A 44 -53.07 -17.00 18.97
N MET A 45 -53.36 -15.72 19.18
CA MET A 45 -54.62 -15.09 18.75
C MET A 45 -54.74 -14.91 17.23
N GLY A 46 -53.68 -15.19 16.46
CA GLY A 46 -53.69 -15.14 15.00
C GLY A 46 -53.62 -13.72 14.42
N VAL A 47 -52.98 -12.80 15.14
CA VAL A 47 -52.69 -11.46 14.62
C VAL A 47 -51.67 -11.57 13.48
N GLU A 48 -51.89 -10.84 12.38
CA GLU A 48 -50.96 -10.81 11.25
C GLU A 48 -49.58 -10.29 11.68
N THR A 49 -48.53 -11.09 11.48
CA THR A 49 -47.17 -10.79 11.88
C THR A 49 -46.50 -9.70 11.02
N ARG A 50 -46.85 -9.57 9.73
CA ARG A 50 -46.35 -8.53 8.80
C ARG A 50 -44.83 -8.34 8.90
N ASP A 51 -44.35 -7.12 9.16
CA ASP A 51 -42.95 -6.74 9.34
C ASP A 51 -42.45 -6.86 10.79
N ALA A 52 -43.20 -7.50 11.69
CA ALA A 52 -42.84 -7.63 13.11
C ALA A 52 -41.54 -8.40 13.33
N LEU A 53 -41.19 -9.36 12.48
CA LEU A 53 -39.89 -10.05 12.54
C LEU A 53 -38.74 -9.06 12.31
N LEU A 54 -38.83 -8.23 11.27
CA LEU A 54 -37.83 -7.20 11.00
C LEU A 54 -37.77 -6.17 12.13
N TYR A 55 -38.92 -5.82 12.71
CA TYR A 55 -38.97 -4.93 13.87
C TYR A 55 -38.29 -5.55 15.11
N ALA A 56 -38.56 -6.82 15.42
CA ALA A 56 -37.91 -7.54 16.53
C ALA A 56 -36.39 -7.61 16.37
N ILE A 57 -35.90 -7.86 15.15
CA ILE A 57 -34.46 -7.81 14.83
C ILE A 57 -33.91 -6.40 15.03
N SER A 58 -34.67 -5.37 14.66
CA SER A 58 -34.24 -3.97 14.80
C SER A 58 -34.13 -3.50 16.26
N VAL A 59 -34.94 -4.08 17.15
CA VAL A 59 -34.93 -3.87 18.61
C VAL A 59 -33.92 -4.80 19.31
N GLU A 60 -33.40 -5.82 18.61
CA GLU A 60 -32.45 -6.81 19.11
C GLU A 60 -33.06 -7.77 20.16
N PHE A 61 -34.38 -7.99 20.11
CA PHE A 61 -35.09 -8.90 21.02
C PHE A 61 -35.01 -10.35 20.55
N VAL A 62 -34.03 -11.09 21.06
CA VAL A 62 -33.64 -12.44 20.58
C VAL A 62 -34.76 -13.46 20.74
N GLU A 63 -35.41 -13.51 21.89
CA GLU A 63 -36.45 -14.50 22.21
C GLU A 63 -37.70 -14.32 21.34
N ALA A 64 -38.10 -13.07 21.08
CA ALA A 64 -39.19 -12.80 20.14
C ALA A 64 -38.83 -13.18 18.71
N VAL A 65 -37.58 -12.98 18.28
CA VAL A 65 -37.14 -13.40 16.95
C VAL A 65 -37.23 -14.92 16.80
N GLU A 66 -36.82 -15.69 17.80
CA GLU A 66 -36.94 -17.15 17.79
C GLU A 66 -38.41 -17.60 17.71
N LEU A 67 -39.28 -17.04 18.57
CA LEU A 67 -40.71 -17.35 18.58
C LEU A 67 -41.39 -16.99 17.25
N LEU A 68 -41.07 -15.83 16.67
CA LEU A 68 -41.64 -15.40 15.39
C LEU A 68 -41.14 -16.25 14.22
N LEU A 69 -39.89 -16.71 14.25
CA LEU A 69 -39.35 -17.63 13.23
C LEU A 69 -40.02 -19.01 13.31
N GLU A 70 -40.20 -19.56 14.51
CA GLU A 70 -40.93 -20.83 14.70
C GLU A 70 -42.37 -20.72 14.20
N HIS A 71 -43.03 -19.60 14.47
CA HIS A 71 -44.37 -19.36 13.96
C HIS A 71 -44.42 -19.26 12.43
N GLU A 72 -43.44 -18.60 11.82
CA GLU A 72 -43.36 -18.51 10.36
C GLU A 72 -43.12 -19.88 9.73
N GLU A 73 -42.26 -20.72 10.31
CA GLU A 73 -42.02 -22.09 9.83
C GLU A 73 -43.29 -22.96 9.82
N LEU A 74 -44.20 -22.73 10.77
CA LEU A 74 -45.50 -23.43 10.83
C LEU A 74 -46.50 -22.95 9.78
N ILE A 75 -46.43 -21.67 9.40
CA ILE A 75 -47.38 -21.04 8.47
C ILE A 75 -46.90 -21.13 7.02
N HIS A 76 -45.59 -21.04 6.82
CA HIS A 76 -44.98 -20.93 5.51
C HIS A 76 -45.18 -22.20 4.68
N LYS A 77 -45.57 -22.00 3.42
CA LYS A 77 -45.67 -23.07 2.42
C LYS A 77 -44.65 -22.79 1.32
N GLU A 78 -43.95 -23.84 0.90
CA GLU A 78 -42.95 -23.77 -0.16
C GLU A 78 -43.57 -23.14 -1.43
N GLY A 79 -43.03 -21.98 -1.84
CA GLY A 79 -43.46 -21.23 -3.03
C GLY A 79 -44.28 -19.97 -2.75
N GLU A 80 -44.71 -19.71 -1.51
CA GLU A 80 -45.30 -18.43 -1.13
C GLU A 80 -44.25 -17.43 -0.62
N LEU A 81 -44.49 -16.13 -0.83
CA LEU A 81 -43.68 -15.08 -0.20
C LEU A 81 -43.82 -15.12 1.32
N TYR A 82 -42.74 -14.79 2.04
CA TYR A 82 -42.75 -14.70 3.49
C TYR A 82 -43.64 -13.55 3.99
N SER A 83 -44.10 -13.63 5.25
CA SER A 83 -44.98 -12.62 5.86
C SER A 83 -44.43 -11.18 5.77
N TRP A 84 -43.12 -11.00 5.94
CA TRP A 84 -42.46 -9.69 5.84
C TRP A 84 -42.30 -9.18 4.40
N GLN A 85 -42.41 -10.05 3.39
CA GLN A 85 -42.36 -9.68 1.96
C GLN A 85 -43.75 -9.33 1.41
N LYS A 86 -44.82 -9.79 2.06
CA LYS A 86 -46.22 -9.57 1.66
C LYS A 86 -46.77 -8.19 2.06
N VAL A 87 -46.02 -7.39 2.81
CA VAL A 87 -46.46 -6.08 3.31
C VAL A 87 -46.50 -5.06 2.18
N ASP A 88 -47.57 -4.26 2.11
CA ASP A 88 -47.70 -3.21 1.11
C ASP A 88 -46.64 -2.12 1.32
N ILE A 89 -46.07 -1.61 0.23
CA ILE A 89 -44.96 -0.64 0.24
C ILE A 89 -45.34 0.63 1.02
N ASN A 90 -46.62 1.02 1.02
CA ASN A 90 -47.11 2.21 1.73
C ASN A 90 -47.22 2.02 3.25
N THR A 91 -47.22 0.78 3.73
CA THR A 91 -47.37 0.43 5.16
C THR A 91 -46.12 -0.20 5.75
N ALA A 92 -45.18 -0.66 4.92
CA ALA A 92 -43.94 -1.28 5.36
C ALA A 92 -43.01 -0.25 6.05
N THR A 93 -42.47 -0.63 7.21
CA THR A 93 -41.47 0.18 7.92
C THR A 93 -40.08 0.08 7.27
N PHE A 94 -39.80 -1.04 6.61
CA PHE A 94 -38.53 -1.35 5.98
C PHE A 94 -38.65 -1.40 4.46
N THR A 95 -37.55 -1.15 3.76
CA THR A 95 -37.51 -1.29 2.31
C THR A 95 -37.57 -2.78 1.91
N PRO A 96 -38.20 -3.13 0.78
CA PRO A 96 -38.46 -4.53 0.42
C PRO A 96 -37.20 -5.34 0.07
N ASP A 97 -36.07 -4.67 -0.15
CA ASP A 97 -34.74 -5.28 -0.36
C ASP A 97 -34.10 -5.79 0.95
N ILE A 98 -34.60 -5.36 2.11
CA ILE A 98 -34.03 -5.75 3.40
C ILE A 98 -34.59 -7.11 3.81
N THR A 99 -33.73 -8.13 3.82
CA THR A 99 -34.03 -9.44 4.40
C THR A 99 -33.75 -9.46 5.91
N PRO A 100 -34.36 -10.38 6.68
CA PRO A 100 -34.08 -10.55 8.11
C PRO A 100 -32.58 -10.72 8.40
N LEU A 101 -31.87 -11.46 7.55
CA LEU A 101 -30.43 -11.69 7.68
C LEU A 101 -29.61 -10.42 7.40
N VAL A 102 -29.97 -9.63 6.37
CA VAL A 102 -29.34 -8.34 6.08
C VAL A 102 -29.54 -7.36 7.25
N LEU A 103 -30.75 -7.29 7.80
CA LEU A 103 -31.04 -6.40 8.93
C LEU A 103 -30.29 -6.81 10.20
N ALA A 104 -30.26 -8.12 10.51
CA ALA A 104 -29.49 -8.65 11.63
C ALA A 104 -27.99 -8.36 11.48
N ALA A 105 -27.46 -8.47 10.26
CA ALA A 105 -26.08 -8.11 9.95
C ALA A 105 -25.82 -6.61 10.12
N HIS A 106 -26.75 -5.74 9.74
CA HIS A 106 -26.64 -4.28 9.96
C HIS A 106 -26.57 -3.91 11.44
N ARG A 107 -27.29 -4.65 12.30
CA ARG A 107 -27.22 -4.52 13.78
C ARG A 107 -25.98 -5.17 14.38
N ASN A 108 -25.34 -6.06 13.64
CA ASN A 108 -24.14 -6.79 14.06
C ASN A 108 -24.38 -7.65 15.34
N ASN A 109 -25.61 -8.12 15.56
CA ASN A 109 -25.95 -8.98 16.69
C ASN A 109 -25.61 -10.44 16.37
N TYR A 110 -24.67 -11.01 17.13
CA TYR A 110 -24.16 -12.37 16.92
C TYR A 110 -25.23 -13.46 17.13
N GLU A 111 -26.09 -13.32 18.13
CA GLU A 111 -27.04 -14.37 18.51
C GLU A 111 -28.15 -14.51 17.47
N ILE A 112 -28.74 -13.40 17.06
CA ILE A 112 -29.76 -13.36 16.01
C ILE A 112 -29.20 -13.88 14.68
N LEU A 113 -27.98 -13.45 14.31
CA LEU A 113 -27.31 -13.94 13.10
C LEU A 113 -27.11 -15.46 13.14
N LYS A 114 -26.71 -16.00 14.30
CA LYS A 114 -26.53 -17.44 14.47
C LYS A 114 -27.84 -18.20 14.32
N ILE A 115 -28.92 -17.73 14.96
CA ILE A 115 -30.26 -18.33 14.84
C ILE A 115 -30.71 -18.38 13.38
N LEU A 116 -30.49 -17.30 12.61
CA LEU A 116 -30.84 -17.23 11.18
C LEU A 116 -29.96 -18.12 10.30
N LEU A 117 -28.65 -18.18 10.56
CA LEU A 117 -27.72 -19.03 9.81
C LEU A 117 -27.92 -20.52 10.09
N ASP A 118 -28.21 -20.90 11.33
CA ASP A 118 -28.51 -22.29 11.72
C ASP A 118 -29.79 -22.79 11.03
N ARG A 119 -30.72 -21.89 10.70
CA ARG A 119 -31.93 -22.14 9.90
C ARG A 119 -31.71 -22.08 8.38
N GLY A 120 -30.48 -21.86 7.93
CA GLY A 120 -30.10 -21.91 6.52
C GLY A 120 -30.38 -20.63 5.72
N ALA A 121 -30.57 -19.48 6.36
CA ALA A 121 -30.69 -18.21 5.65
C ALA A 121 -29.38 -17.87 4.91
N THR A 122 -29.48 -17.43 3.66
CA THR A 122 -28.32 -17.07 2.81
C THR A 122 -28.43 -15.63 2.31
N ILE A 123 -27.30 -14.93 2.23
CA ILE A 123 -27.19 -13.64 1.53
C ILE A 123 -26.69 -13.92 0.10
N SER A 124 -27.36 -13.32 -0.89
CA SER A 124 -26.90 -13.30 -2.28
C SER A 124 -25.64 -12.46 -2.41
N MET A 125 -24.65 -12.95 -3.16
CA MET A 125 -23.48 -12.15 -3.48
C MET A 125 -23.85 -11.10 -4.55
N PRO A 126 -23.63 -9.80 -4.28
CA PRO A 126 -23.90 -8.76 -5.26
C PRO A 126 -23.08 -8.96 -6.53
N HIS A 127 -23.70 -8.75 -7.68
CA HIS A 127 -22.99 -8.70 -8.96
C HIS A 127 -22.09 -7.46 -9.06
N ASP A 128 -21.03 -7.55 -9.85
CA ASP A 128 -20.16 -6.40 -10.15
C ASP A 128 -20.98 -5.29 -10.85
N ILE A 129 -20.60 -4.02 -10.64
CA ILE A 129 -21.27 -2.85 -11.22
C ILE A 129 -21.30 -2.93 -12.75
N LYS A 130 -20.30 -3.60 -13.35
CA LYS A 130 -20.18 -3.78 -14.80
C LYS A 130 -20.90 -5.01 -15.32
N CYS A 131 -21.72 -5.67 -14.51
CA CYS A 131 -22.46 -6.85 -14.92
C CYS A 131 -23.54 -6.47 -15.95
N GLY A 132 -23.52 -7.15 -17.10
CA GLY A 132 -24.52 -7.01 -18.16
C GLY A 132 -25.57 -8.11 -18.12
N CYS A 133 -25.95 -8.59 -16.93
CA CYS A 133 -26.98 -9.61 -16.78
C CYS A 133 -28.38 -9.02 -17.02
N ASP A 134 -29.31 -9.80 -17.57
CA ASP A 134 -30.67 -9.31 -17.88
C ASP A 134 -31.37 -8.79 -16.60
N ASP A 135 -31.21 -9.47 -15.47
CA ASP A 135 -31.78 -9.04 -14.17
C ASP A 135 -31.22 -7.69 -13.70
N CYS A 136 -29.90 -7.50 -13.87
CA CYS A 136 -29.18 -6.29 -13.47
C CYS A 136 -29.62 -5.10 -14.32
N VAL A 137 -29.74 -5.31 -15.63
CA VAL A 137 -30.15 -4.29 -16.59
C VAL A 137 -31.60 -3.91 -16.32
N ASN A 138 -32.50 -4.88 -16.17
CA ASN A 138 -33.91 -4.64 -15.88
C ASN A 138 -34.11 -3.86 -14.57
N GLN A 139 -33.45 -4.28 -13.48
CA GLN A 139 -33.52 -3.56 -12.19
C GLN A 139 -32.98 -2.13 -12.29
N SER A 140 -31.92 -1.92 -13.07
CA SER A 140 -31.35 -0.59 -13.28
C SER A 140 -32.21 0.32 -14.15
N GLU A 141 -32.93 -0.24 -15.13
CA GLU A 141 -33.85 0.49 -16.00
C GLU A 141 -35.16 0.85 -15.29
N GLU A 142 -35.66 -0.02 -14.41
CA GLU A 142 -36.83 0.25 -13.57
C GLU A 142 -36.51 1.30 -12.51
N ASP A 143 -35.46 1.08 -11.70
CA ASP A 143 -35.05 2.01 -10.64
C ASP A 143 -33.55 1.89 -10.30
N SER A 144 -32.76 2.76 -10.92
CA SER A 144 -31.31 2.83 -10.69
C SER A 144 -30.93 3.13 -9.24
N LEU A 145 -31.73 3.93 -8.52
CA LEU A 145 -31.43 4.33 -7.14
C LEU A 145 -31.72 3.19 -6.17
N ARG A 146 -32.84 2.48 -6.33
CA ARG A 146 -33.12 1.31 -5.50
C ARG A 146 -32.13 0.19 -5.77
N HIS A 147 -31.72 -0.01 -7.02
CA HIS A 147 -30.70 -0.99 -7.36
C HIS A 147 -29.34 -0.68 -6.69
N SER A 148 -28.91 0.60 -6.70
CA SER A 148 -27.66 0.99 -6.04
C SER A 148 -27.75 0.92 -4.50
N LEU A 149 -28.88 1.31 -3.91
CA LEU A 149 -29.13 1.20 -2.46
C LEU A 149 -29.20 -0.25 -1.99
N SER A 150 -29.84 -1.14 -2.75
CA SER A 150 -29.91 -2.57 -2.45
C SER A 150 -28.51 -3.20 -2.43
N ARG A 151 -27.69 -2.92 -3.46
CA ARG A 151 -26.28 -3.33 -3.49
C ARG A 151 -25.50 -2.84 -2.27
N LEU A 152 -25.68 -1.57 -1.89
CA LEU A 152 -25.02 -0.98 -0.73
C LEU A 152 -25.46 -1.66 0.58
N ASN A 153 -26.75 -1.97 0.72
CA ASN A 153 -27.31 -2.70 1.86
C ASN A 153 -26.76 -4.14 1.95
N GLU A 154 -26.60 -4.83 0.83
CA GLU A 154 -25.96 -6.15 0.76
C GLU A 154 -24.50 -6.08 1.20
N TYR A 155 -23.71 -5.14 0.66
CA TYR A 155 -22.31 -4.97 1.07
C TYR A 155 -22.17 -4.56 2.54
N LYS A 156 -23.10 -3.76 3.05
CA LYS A 156 -23.14 -3.39 4.47
C LYS A 156 -23.40 -4.61 5.36
N ALA A 157 -24.26 -5.54 4.93
CA ALA A 157 -24.45 -6.80 5.63
C ALA A 157 -23.20 -7.68 5.58
N LEU A 158 -22.60 -7.86 4.40
CA LEU A 158 -21.37 -8.66 4.20
C LEU A 158 -20.17 -8.10 4.99
N ALA A 159 -20.11 -6.78 5.17
CA ALA A 159 -19.04 -6.12 5.93
C ALA A 159 -19.17 -6.25 7.46
N SER A 160 -20.28 -6.81 7.96
CA SER A 160 -20.50 -6.94 9.40
C SER A 160 -19.53 -7.95 10.06
N PRO A 161 -18.82 -7.57 11.14
CA PRO A 161 -17.88 -8.44 11.84
C PRO A 161 -18.46 -9.78 12.30
N SER A 162 -19.68 -9.76 12.86
CA SER A 162 -20.34 -10.95 13.39
C SER A 162 -20.70 -11.94 12.29
N LEU A 163 -21.16 -11.46 11.13
CA LEU A 163 -21.46 -12.31 9.98
C LEU A 163 -20.18 -12.93 9.41
N ILE A 164 -19.11 -12.14 9.23
CA ILE A 164 -17.83 -12.66 8.75
C ILE A 164 -17.30 -13.75 9.69
N ALA A 165 -17.38 -13.54 11.01
CA ALA A 165 -16.93 -14.50 12.00
C ALA A 165 -17.73 -15.83 12.00
N LEU A 166 -19.03 -15.79 11.67
CA LEU A 166 -19.90 -16.97 11.64
C LEU A 166 -19.86 -17.73 10.31
N SER A 167 -19.76 -17.01 9.19
CA SER A 167 -19.94 -17.58 7.85
C SER A 167 -18.64 -17.99 7.16
N SER A 168 -17.52 -17.33 7.49
CA SER A 168 -16.26 -17.54 6.76
C SER A 168 -15.35 -18.57 7.43
N SER A 169 -14.68 -19.39 6.60
CA SER A 169 -13.65 -20.32 7.06
C SER A 169 -12.32 -19.63 7.38
N ASP A 170 -11.94 -18.63 6.57
CA ASP A 170 -10.82 -17.72 6.80
C ASP A 170 -11.33 -16.26 6.90
N PRO A 171 -11.62 -15.77 8.11
CA PRO A 171 -12.16 -14.42 8.32
C PRO A 171 -11.17 -13.31 7.97
N LEU A 172 -9.85 -13.56 8.06
CA LEU A 172 -8.84 -12.56 7.71
C LEU A 172 -8.77 -12.38 6.19
N LEU A 173 -8.76 -13.47 5.43
CA LEU A 173 -8.79 -13.40 3.97
C LEU A 173 -10.03 -12.69 3.46
N THR A 174 -11.19 -13.10 3.99
CA THR A 174 -12.49 -12.54 3.62
C THR A 174 -12.53 -11.04 3.90
N ALA A 175 -12.08 -10.61 5.08
CA ALA A 175 -12.00 -9.19 5.41
C ALA A 175 -11.05 -8.41 4.47
N PHE A 176 -9.93 -9.01 4.04
CA PHE A 176 -9.01 -8.38 3.11
C PHE A 176 -9.61 -8.22 1.71
N GLN A 177 -10.19 -9.29 1.15
CA GLN A 177 -10.86 -9.28 -0.15
C GLN A 177 -12.01 -8.27 -0.17
N LEU A 178 -12.89 -8.32 0.84
CA LEU A 178 -14.02 -7.40 0.93
C LEU A 178 -13.56 -5.94 1.07
N SER A 179 -12.51 -5.67 1.87
CA SER A 179 -11.96 -4.31 1.99
C SER A 179 -11.37 -3.76 0.69
N TRP A 180 -10.95 -4.64 -0.22
CA TRP A 180 -10.44 -4.28 -1.53
C TRP A 180 -11.55 -4.07 -2.54
N GLU A 181 -12.57 -4.92 -2.54
CA GLU A 181 -13.78 -4.76 -3.35
C GLU A 181 -14.49 -3.45 -3.01
N LEU A 182 -14.75 -3.18 -1.72
CA LEU A 182 -15.34 -1.92 -1.24
C LEU A 182 -14.53 -0.70 -1.67
N ARG A 183 -13.21 -0.80 -1.73
CA ARG A 183 -12.36 0.28 -2.25
C ARG A 183 -12.62 0.52 -3.73
N ASN A 184 -12.71 -0.53 -4.54
CA ASN A 184 -12.92 -0.41 -5.98
C ASN A 184 -14.32 0.11 -6.29
N LEU A 185 -15.34 -0.37 -5.56
CA LEU A 185 -16.72 0.13 -5.63
C LEU A 185 -16.79 1.62 -5.29
N ALA A 186 -16.07 2.07 -4.27
CA ALA A 186 -16.00 3.50 -3.91
C ALA A 186 -15.37 4.40 -5.00
N PHE A 187 -14.66 3.83 -5.98
CA PHE A 187 -14.18 4.56 -7.16
C PHE A 187 -15.13 4.43 -8.36
N ALA A 188 -15.89 3.34 -8.45
CA ALA A 188 -16.87 3.11 -9.50
C ALA A 188 -18.18 3.87 -9.26
N GLU A 189 -18.66 3.91 -8.01
CA GLU A 189 -19.83 4.66 -7.55
C GLU A 189 -19.38 5.83 -6.66
N PRO A 190 -19.11 7.01 -7.24
CA PRO A 190 -18.63 8.17 -6.48
C PRO A 190 -19.70 8.74 -5.53
N GLU A 191 -20.99 8.48 -5.80
CA GLU A 191 -22.14 8.98 -5.03
C GLU A 191 -22.15 8.42 -3.60
N SER A 192 -21.99 7.10 -3.44
CA SER A 192 -21.95 6.40 -2.15
C SER A 192 -20.54 6.14 -1.63
N LYS A 193 -19.54 6.89 -2.15
CA LYS A 193 -18.12 6.67 -1.86
C LYS A 193 -17.78 6.74 -0.37
N SER A 194 -18.41 7.63 0.38
CA SER A 194 -18.17 7.76 1.83
C SER A 194 -18.57 6.48 2.57
N GLU A 195 -19.74 5.92 2.24
CA GLU A 195 -20.28 4.73 2.89
C GLU A 195 -19.41 3.50 2.63
N TYR A 196 -19.03 3.25 1.37
CA TYR A 196 -18.11 2.17 1.03
C TYR A 196 -16.74 2.32 1.71
N MET A 197 -16.23 3.55 1.84
CA MET A 197 -14.97 3.79 2.55
C MET A 197 -15.08 3.56 4.06
N ASP A 198 -16.26 3.78 4.66
CA ASP A 198 -16.50 3.51 6.07
C ASP A 198 -16.69 2.01 6.35
N LEU A 199 -17.44 1.29 5.50
CA LEU A 199 -17.52 -0.18 5.52
C LEU A 199 -16.13 -0.80 5.35
N ARG A 200 -15.33 -0.25 4.44
CA ARG A 200 -13.94 -0.68 4.28
C ARG A 200 -13.15 -0.54 5.57
N LYS A 201 -13.22 0.61 6.25
CA LYS A 201 -12.52 0.82 7.54
C LYS A 201 -12.99 -0.19 8.57
N GLN A 202 -14.29 -0.51 8.61
CA GLN A 202 -14.86 -1.53 9.50
C GLN A 202 -14.22 -2.91 9.26
N CYS A 203 -14.14 -3.38 8.01
CA CYS A 203 -13.47 -4.66 7.69
C CYS A 203 -11.97 -4.64 8.05
N GLN A 204 -11.28 -3.52 7.80
CA GLN A 204 -9.86 -3.39 8.17
C GLN A 204 -9.67 -3.43 9.70
N GLN A 205 -10.58 -2.80 10.44
CA GLN A 205 -10.56 -2.77 11.89
C GLN A 205 -10.87 -4.14 12.49
N PHE A 206 -11.87 -4.86 11.95
CA PHE A 206 -12.16 -6.25 12.31
C PHE A 206 -10.94 -7.16 12.17
N ALA A 207 -10.23 -7.11 11.04
CA ALA A 207 -9.03 -7.91 10.83
C ALA A 207 -7.92 -7.59 11.86
N VAL A 208 -7.78 -6.31 12.23
CA VAL A 208 -6.83 -5.88 13.27
C VAL A 208 -7.25 -6.38 14.64
N ASP A 209 -8.53 -6.26 14.98
CA ASP A 209 -9.05 -6.66 16.29
C ASP A 209 -8.97 -8.18 16.48
N LEU A 210 -9.19 -8.95 15.42
CA LEU A 210 -8.99 -10.41 15.41
C LEU A 210 -7.52 -10.78 15.64
N LEU A 211 -6.58 -10.10 14.96
CA LEU A 211 -5.14 -10.30 15.17
C LEU A 211 -4.69 -9.90 16.58
N GLN A 212 -5.30 -8.89 17.19
CA GLN A 212 -4.98 -8.49 18.57
C GLN A 212 -5.34 -9.55 19.62
N GLN A 213 -6.25 -10.49 19.29
CA GLN A 213 -6.60 -11.57 20.21
C GLN A 213 -5.54 -12.69 20.28
N SER A 214 -4.51 -12.68 19.42
CA SER A 214 -3.41 -13.66 19.51
C SER A 214 -2.63 -13.48 20.82
N ARG A 215 -2.48 -14.55 21.60
CA ARG A 215 -1.85 -14.49 22.93
C ARG A 215 -0.38 -14.88 22.91
N SER A 216 0.04 -15.65 21.90
CA SER A 216 1.39 -16.15 21.76
C SER A 216 2.04 -15.70 20.45
N SER A 217 3.37 -15.58 20.46
CA SER A 217 4.14 -15.30 19.24
C SER A 217 4.08 -16.44 18.23
N SER A 218 3.83 -17.67 18.69
CA SER A 218 3.64 -18.85 17.85
C SER A 218 2.30 -18.80 17.12
N GLU A 219 1.18 -18.48 17.80
CA GLU A 219 -0.12 -18.23 17.14
C GLU A 219 0.00 -17.16 16.05
N LEU A 220 0.65 -16.05 16.39
CA LEU A 220 0.85 -14.95 15.45
C LEU A 220 1.70 -15.40 14.24
N ALA A 221 2.78 -16.14 14.47
CA ALA A 221 3.61 -16.66 13.40
C ALA A 221 2.85 -17.62 12.48
N ILE A 222 1.99 -18.48 13.04
CA ILE A 222 1.15 -19.40 12.25
C ILE A 222 0.19 -18.59 11.37
N ILE A 223 -0.51 -17.60 11.92
CA ILE A 223 -1.45 -16.76 11.16
C ILE A 223 -0.74 -16.00 10.02
N LEU A 224 0.42 -15.41 10.29
CA LEU A 224 1.15 -14.62 9.30
C LEU A 224 1.82 -15.46 8.19
N ASN A 225 2.14 -16.71 8.49
CA ASN A 225 2.73 -17.64 7.52
C ASN A 225 1.71 -18.61 6.92
N HIS A 226 0.42 -18.47 7.26
CA HIS A 226 -0.61 -19.35 6.71
C HIS A 226 -0.70 -19.17 5.20
N ASP A 227 -0.54 -20.30 4.50
CA ASP A 227 -0.65 -20.43 3.05
C ASP A 227 -1.49 -21.69 2.79
N PRO A 228 -2.60 -21.59 2.02
CA PRO A 228 -3.46 -22.75 1.75
C PRO A 228 -2.77 -23.85 0.94
N ASP A 229 -1.75 -23.52 0.13
CA ASP A 229 -1.12 -24.46 -0.81
C ASP A 229 0.14 -25.14 -0.23
N ASN A 230 0.67 -24.61 0.88
CA ASN A 230 1.93 -25.05 1.49
C ASN A 230 1.70 -25.69 2.87
N PRO A 231 2.61 -26.57 3.33
CA PRO A 231 2.50 -27.16 4.67
C PRO A 231 2.55 -26.08 5.76
N PRO A 232 1.89 -26.32 6.92
CA PRO A 232 1.85 -25.37 8.01
C PRO A 232 3.25 -25.10 8.56
N TYR A 233 3.50 -23.83 8.89
CA TYR A 233 4.78 -23.35 9.41
C TYR A 233 5.20 -24.09 10.69
N GLN A 234 6.46 -24.54 10.73
CA GLN A 234 7.09 -25.13 11.92
C GLN A 234 8.11 -24.17 12.54
N GLU A 235 8.17 -24.14 13.87
CA GLU A 235 9.12 -23.28 14.60
C GLU A 235 10.57 -23.60 14.22
N GLY A 236 11.26 -22.63 13.60
CA GLY A 236 12.65 -22.76 13.17
C GLY A 236 12.85 -22.68 11.65
N GLU A 237 11.77 -22.78 10.87
CA GLU A 237 11.82 -22.55 9.42
C GLU A 237 11.85 -21.04 9.08
N HIS A 238 12.29 -20.72 7.86
CA HIS A 238 12.29 -19.33 7.39
C HIS A 238 10.84 -18.85 7.21
N MET A 239 10.43 -17.82 7.95
CA MET A 239 9.12 -17.19 7.82
C MET A 239 8.95 -16.62 6.40
N LYS A 240 8.09 -17.24 5.58
CA LYS A 240 7.76 -16.76 4.22
C LYS A 240 6.82 -15.55 4.25
N LEU A 241 6.10 -15.32 5.36
CA LEU A 241 5.22 -14.18 5.61
C LEU A 241 4.16 -13.97 4.50
N ALA A 242 3.66 -15.05 3.90
CA ALA A 242 2.73 -15.01 2.76
C ALA A 242 1.46 -14.19 3.05
N ARG A 243 0.89 -14.35 4.25
CA ARG A 243 -0.31 -13.58 4.65
C ARG A 243 0.00 -12.09 4.81
N LEU A 244 1.21 -11.75 5.22
CA LEU A 244 1.64 -10.36 5.35
C LEU A 244 1.86 -9.71 3.99
N GLU A 245 2.44 -10.44 3.04
CA GLU A 245 2.54 -10.00 1.64
C GLU A 245 1.15 -9.72 1.06
N LEU A 246 0.19 -10.62 1.31
CA LEU A 246 -1.20 -10.43 0.93
C LEU A 246 -1.83 -9.18 1.60
N ALA A 247 -1.56 -8.95 2.88
CA ALA A 247 -2.03 -7.76 3.58
C ALA A 247 -1.45 -6.46 2.98
N ILE A 248 -0.20 -6.50 2.50
CA ILE A 248 0.44 -5.37 1.79
C ILE A 248 -0.23 -5.15 0.43
N LEU A 249 -0.50 -6.23 -0.33
CA LEU A 249 -1.20 -6.17 -1.62
C LEU A 249 -2.57 -5.51 -1.47
N TYR A 250 -3.34 -5.89 -0.44
CA TYR A 250 -4.64 -5.27 -0.13
C TYR A 250 -4.55 -3.93 0.62
N LYS A 251 -3.34 -3.39 0.83
CA LYS A 251 -3.07 -2.09 1.46
C LYS A 251 -3.68 -1.96 2.86
N GLN A 252 -3.57 -3.01 3.67
CA GLN A 252 -3.90 -2.98 5.09
C GLN A 252 -2.89 -2.11 5.84
N LYS A 253 -3.37 -1.09 6.56
CA LYS A 253 -2.52 -0.11 7.23
C LYS A 253 -2.50 -0.35 8.73
N LYS A 254 -1.66 -1.24 9.29
CA LYS A 254 -1.28 -1.22 10.72
C LYS A 254 -0.10 -2.15 11.12
N GLN A 255 0.86 -1.51 11.81
CA GLN A 255 1.76 -1.86 12.93
C GLN A 255 2.35 -3.25 13.27
N LEU A 256 2.18 -4.34 12.54
CA LEU A 256 2.81 -5.61 12.96
C LEU A 256 4.31 -5.75 12.58
N LEU A 257 4.75 -5.08 11.51
CA LEU A 257 6.12 -5.21 10.98
C LEU A 257 7.22 -4.78 11.96
N ALA A 258 6.92 -3.89 12.91
CA ALA A 258 7.95 -3.31 13.77
C ALA A 258 8.61 -4.38 14.66
N ALA A 259 7.91 -5.45 15.05
CA ALA A 259 8.49 -6.52 15.85
C ALA A 259 9.47 -7.39 15.04
N LEU A 260 9.07 -7.78 13.82
CA LEU A 260 9.89 -8.57 12.88
C LEU A 260 11.13 -7.79 12.39
N TRP A 261 11.00 -6.48 12.19
CA TRP A 261 12.09 -5.66 11.66
C TRP A 261 13.31 -5.59 12.59
N TYR A 262 13.12 -5.56 13.93
CA TYR A 262 14.21 -5.38 14.89
C TYR A 262 14.80 -6.68 15.46
N GLU A 263 14.35 -7.84 15.01
CA GLU A 263 14.87 -9.15 15.44
C GLU A 263 16.38 -9.33 15.17
N GLY A 264 16.94 -8.51 14.26
CA GLY A 264 18.36 -8.51 13.95
C GLY A 264 19.30 -7.82 14.91
N VAL A 265 18.80 -6.97 15.80
CA VAL A 265 19.63 -6.23 16.76
C VAL A 265 18.94 -6.21 18.11
N PRO A 266 19.03 -7.30 18.90
CA PRO A 266 18.41 -7.34 20.21
C PRO A 266 18.90 -6.15 21.05
N GLY A 267 17.96 -5.33 21.50
CA GLY A 267 18.23 -4.14 22.30
C GLY A 267 18.48 -2.83 21.52
N PHE A 268 18.47 -2.81 20.18
CA PHE A 268 18.60 -1.55 19.42
C PHE A 268 17.50 -0.55 19.80
N ARG A 269 16.26 -1.02 20.00
CA ARG A 269 15.13 -0.19 20.45
C ARG A 269 15.40 0.49 21.81
N ARG A 270 16.09 -0.19 22.73
CA ARG A 270 16.37 0.26 24.10
C ARG A 270 17.57 1.21 24.21
N LYS A 271 18.41 1.32 23.17
CA LYS A 271 19.59 2.20 23.17
C LYS A 271 19.19 3.68 22.99
N SER A 272 19.98 4.57 23.59
CA SER A 272 19.83 6.01 23.43
C SER A 272 20.16 6.44 21.99
N SER A 273 19.60 7.57 21.54
CA SER A 273 19.85 8.13 20.21
C SER A 273 21.34 8.26 19.83
N PRO A 274 22.26 8.75 20.70
CA PRO A 274 23.69 8.82 20.35
C PRO A 274 24.33 7.44 20.17
N GLN A 275 23.93 6.44 20.96
CA GLN A 275 24.44 5.07 20.79
C GLN A 275 23.95 4.44 19.49
N LYS A 276 22.70 4.71 19.10
CA LYS A 276 22.14 4.27 17.81
C LYS A 276 22.93 4.90 16.65
N LEU A 277 23.21 6.20 16.73
CA LEU A 277 24.01 6.90 15.73
C LEU A 277 25.42 6.32 15.62
N MET A 278 26.09 6.05 16.75
CA MET A 278 27.44 5.46 16.75
C MET A 278 27.47 4.07 16.11
N ILE A 279 26.43 3.24 16.32
CA ILE A 279 26.31 1.93 15.66
C ILE A 279 26.13 2.09 14.15
N ILE A 280 25.26 3.00 13.72
CA ILE A 280 25.03 3.29 12.30
C ILE A 280 26.33 3.77 11.65
N MET A 281 27.04 4.72 12.27
CA MET A 281 28.32 5.23 11.77
C MET A 281 29.38 4.13 11.66
N LYS A 282 29.46 3.24 12.66
CA LYS A 282 30.38 2.10 12.64
C LYS A 282 30.05 1.13 11.49
N VAL A 283 28.77 0.83 11.27
CA VAL A 283 28.36 -0.06 10.17
C VAL A 283 28.62 0.59 8.81
N THR A 284 28.35 1.89 8.67
CA THR A 284 28.64 2.61 7.44
C THR A 284 30.13 2.61 7.10
N LEU A 285 31.00 2.92 8.06
CA LEU A 285 32.45 2.93 7.81
C LEU A 285 33.00 1.52 7.48
N LEU A 286 32.49 0.49 8.17
CA LEU A 286 32.93 -0.90 8.00
C LEU A 286 32.14 -1.67 6.94
N PHE A 287 31.30 -1.02 6.14
CA PHE A 287 30.49 -1.71 5.13
C PHE A 287 31.31 -2.56 4.14
N PRO A 288 32.50 -2.14 3.62
CA PRO A 288 33.17 -2.94 2.60
C PRO A 288 33.76 -4.20 3.22
N PHE A 289 34.19 -4.12 4.49
CA PHE A 289 34.62 -5.27 5.27
C PHE A 289 33.47 -6.26 5.51
N TYR A 290 32.28 -5.78 5.83
CA TYR A 290 31.10 -6.65 5.98
C TYR A 290 30.75 -7.36 4.67
N CYS A 291 30.75 -6.66 3.54
CA CYS A 291 30.50 -7.27 2.22
C CYS A 291 31.53 -8.35 1.89
N LEU A 292 32.83 -8.08 2.06
CA LEU A 292 33.89 -9.06 1.82
C LEU A 292 33.74 -10.28 2.74
N LEU A 293 33.44 -10.06 4.02
CA LEU A 293 33.23 -11.14 4.99
C LEU A 293 32.05 -12.03 4.59
N TYR A 294 30.95 -11.45 4.08
CA TYR A 294 29.81 -12.23 3.60
C TYR A 294 30.14 -13.06 2.36
N THR A 295 30.92 -12.52 1.43
CA THR A 295 31.34 -13.22 0.21
C THR A 295 32.28 -14.39 0.52
N PHE A 296 33.23 -14.22 1.44
CA PHE A 296 34.22 -15.25 1.75
C PHE A 296 33.81 -16.23 2.85
N ALA A 297 33.02 -15.80 3.84
CA ALA A 297 32.70 -16.60 5.02
C ALA A 297 31.24 -16.38 5.52
N PRO A 298 30.24 -16.86 4.77
CA PRO A 298 28.82 -16.59 5.03
C PRO A 298 28.28 -17.24 6.32
N GLU A 299 28.89 -18.34 6.79
CA GLU A 299 28.42 -19.10 7.97
C GLU A 299 28.91 -18.55 9.32
N THR A 300 29.71 -17.49 9.31
CA THR A 300 30.16 -16.82 10.54
C THR A 300 28.98 -16.16 11.28
N LYS A 301 29.14 -15.90 12.59
CA LYS A 301 28.13 -15.16 13.38
C LYS A 301 27.79 -13.80 12.75
N SER A 302 28.78 -13.11 12.19
CA SER A 302 28.60 -11.85 11.46
C SER A 302 27.87 -12.05 10.12
N GLY A 303 28.19 -13.11 9.36
CA GLY A 303 27.47 -13.44 8.12
C GLY A 303 25.98 -13.77 8.37
N LYS A 304 25.68 -14.53 9.44
CA LYS A 304 24.29 -14.80 9.86
C LYS A 304 23.56 -13.55 10.32
N LEU A 305 24.26 -12.62 11.00
CA LEU A 305 23.71 -11.31 11.37
C LEU A 305 23.36 -10.47 10.13
N MET A 306 24.18 -10.52 9.07
CA MET A 306 23.93 -9.82 7.81
C MET A 306 22.74 -10.38 7.02
N ARG A 307 22.35 -11.66 7.21
CA ARG A 307 21.17 -12.22 6.55
C ARG A 307 19.86 -11.59 7.03
N LYS A 308 19.86 -10.96 8.20
CA LYS A 308 18.67 -10.35 8.82
C LYS A 308 18.27 -9.05 8.12
N PRO A 309 16.96 -8.75 7.99
CA PRO A 309 16.45 -7.68 7.12
C PRO A 309 16.96 -6.29 7.51
N PHE A 310 17.02 -5.98 8.80
CA PHE A 310 17.55 -4.69 9.27
C PHE A 310 19.01 -4.46 8.87
N MET A 311 19.86 -5.49 8.95
CA MET A 311 21.27 -5.36 8.59
C MET A 311 21.46 -5.27 7.09
N LYS A 312 20.71 -6.05 6.29
CA LYS A 312 20.68 -5.89 4.82
C LYS A 312 20.34 -4.45 4.45
N PHE A 313 19.26 -3.94 5.03
CA PHE A 313 18.81 -2.58 4.80
C PHE A 313 19.87 -1.53 5.18
N LEU A 314 20.50 -1.68 6.36
CA LEU A 314 21.55 -0.76 6.81
C LEU A 314 22.77 -0.79 5.87
N ILE A 315 23.20 -1.97 5.42
CA ILE A 315 24.32 -2.13 4.49
C ILE A 315 24.01 -1.50 3.13
N HIS A 316 22.80 -1.72 2.60
CA HIS A 316 22.36 -1.05 1.37
C HIS A 316 22.38 0.47 1.54
N ALA A 317 21.81 1.01 2.63
CA ALA A 317 21.83 2.44 2.92
C ALA A 317 23.26 3.00 3.06
N SER A 318 24.16 2.27 3.72
CA SER A 318 25.57 2.62 3.87
C SER A 318 26.31 2.66 2.53
N SER A 319 26.05 1.70 1.64
CA SER A 319 26.62 1.67 0.29
C SER A 319 26.19 2.91 -0.51
N TYR A 320 24.92 3.29 -0.45
CA TYR A 320 24.43 4.54 -1.08
C TYR A 320 25.11 5.79 -0.51
N LEU A 321 25.27 5.88 0.81
CA LEU A 321 25.91 7.03 1.45
C LEU A 321 27.39 7.19 1.06
N ILE A 322 28.12 6.08 0.93
CA ILE A 322 29.53 6.12 0.55
C ILE A 322 29.69 6.36 -0.95
N CYS A 323 28.80 5.81 -1.77
CA CYS A 323 28.71 6.17 -3.18
C CYS A 323 28.43 7.67 -3.35
N LEU A 324 27.53 8.25 -2.55
CA LEU A 324 27.23 9.67 -2.55
C LEU A 324 28.48 10.49 -2.17
N PHE A 325 29.22 10.06 -1.15
CA PHE A 325 30.49 10.71 -0.76
C PHE A 325 31.53 10.67 -1.89
N PHE A 326 31.65 9.53 -2.59
CA PHE A 326 32.55 9.39 -3.73
C PHE A 326 32.14 10.31 -4.90
N LEU A 327 30.84 10.40 -5.22
CA LEU A 327 30.32 11.31 -6.24
C LEU A 327 30.53 12.79 -5.86
N LEU A 328 30.36 13.15 -4.59
CA LEU A 328 30.66 14.48 -4.08
C LEU A 328 32.16 14.82 -4.25
N LEU A 329 33.05 13.85 -3.97
CA LEU A 329 34.48 14.00 -4.23
C LEU A 329 34.78 14.23 -5.72
N LEU A 330 34.09 13.53 -6.63
CA LEU A 330 34.24 13.75 -8.07
C LEU A 330 33.79 15.17 -8.49
N ILE A 331 32.74 15.71 -7.85
CA ILE A 331 32.28 17.08 -8.09
C ILE A 331 33.33 18.09 -7.56
N LEU A 332 33.84 17.89 -6.35
CA LEU A 332 34.90 18.71 -5.75
C LEU A 332 36.18 18.73 -6.61
N VAL A 333 36.53 17.57 -7.17
CA VAL A 333 37.65 17.42 -8.12
C VAL A 333 37.36 18.12 -9.44
N SER A 334 36.14 18.02 -9.97
CA SER A 334 35.75 18.70 -11.23
C SER A 334 35.77 20.23 -11.13
N LEU A 335 35.64 20.76 -9.90
CA LEU A 335 35.80 22.18 -9.59
C LEU A 335 37.27 22.62 -9.50
N ARG A 336 38.24 21.73 -9.77
CA ARG A 336 39.67 21.99 -9.61
C ARG A 336 40.01 22.56 -8.24
N ALA A 337 39.36 22.04 -7.18
CA ALA A 337 39.67 22.43 -5.81
C ALA A 337 41.15 22.19 -5.44
N ASP A 338 41.80 21.24 -6.11
CA ASP A 338 43.23 20.99 -5.99
C ASP A 338 44.07 22.18 -6.47
N ASP A 339 43.71 22.82 -7.59
CA ASP A 339 44.42 23.99 -8.11
C ASP A 339 44.29 25.19 -7.16
N LEU A 340 43.09 25.41 -6.60
CA LEU A 340 42.84 26.43 -5.57
C LEU A 340 43.59 26.13 -4.25
N PHE A 341 43.66 24.86 -3.87
CA PHE A 341 44.41 24.43 -2.69
C PHE A 341 45.93 24.62 -2.88
N PHE A 342 46.47 24.27 -4.04
CA PHE A 342 47.88 24.46 -4.37
C PHE A 342 48.26 25.93 -4.61
N GLU A 343 47.33 26.74 -5.11
CA GLU A 343 47.52 28.18 -5.25
C GLU A 343 47.56 28.88 -3.88
N HIS A 344 46.75 28.44 -2.91
CA HIS A 344 46.69 29.02 -1.57
C HIS A 344 47.70 28.43 -0.57
N PHE A 345 47.90 27.11 -0.55
CA PHE A 345 48.73 26.38 0.40
C PHE A 345 50.00 25.71 -0.19
N GLY A 346 50.21 25.79 -1.51
CA GLY A 346 51.32 25.11 -2.18
C GLY A 346 52.69 25.82 -2.13
N SER A 347 53.75 25.02 -2.22
CA SER A 347 55.14 25.49 -2.37
C SER A 347 55.37 26.20 -3.72
N GLN A 348 56.37 27.08 -3.80
CA GLN A 348 56.66 27.91 -4.99
C GLN A 348 56.87 27.09 -6.28
N SER A 349 57.48 25.91 -6.19
CA SER A 349 57.66 25.00 -7.34
C SER A 349 56.35 24.40 -7.87
N MET A 350 55.33 24.31 -7.02
CA MET A 350 54.02 23.74 -7.34
C MET A 350 53.11 24.80 -7.97
N LYS A 351 53.30 26.07 -7.60
CA LYS A 351 52.65 27.22 -8.26
C LYS A 351 53.16 27.42 -9.68
N SER A 352 54.47 27.25 -9.92
CA SER A 352 55.06 27.36 -11.26
C SER A 352 54.62 26.24 -12.21
N SER A 353 54.48 25.00 -11.73
CA SER A 353 53.99 23.88 -12.54
C SER A 353 52.52 24.03 -12.94
N VAL A 354 51.70 24.58 -12.04
CA VAL A 354 50.30 24.92 -12.33
C VAL A 354 50.22 26.02 -13.41
N LEU A 355 51.10 27.03 -13.34
CA LEU A 355 51.16 28.13 -14.31
C LEU A 355 51.58 27.67 -15.72
N GLU A 356 52.53 26.73 -15.80
CA GLU A 356 52.92 26.08 -17.06
C GLU A 356 51.79 25.22 -17.65
N GLN A 357 51.01 24.55 -16.79
CA GLN A 357 49.83 23.78 -17.18
C GLN A 357 48.66 24.67 -17.66
N TYR A 358 48.52 25.89 -17.12
CA TYR A 358 47.61 26.91 -17.65
C TYR A 358 48.03 27.45 -19.02
N GLN A 359 49.33 27.43 -19.34
CA GLN A 359 49.87 27.86 -20.64
C GLN A 359 49.74 26.76 -21.70
N LYS A 360 49.84 25.49 -21.31
CA LYS A 360 49.66 24.32 -22.21
C LYS A 360 48.28 23.70 -22.02
N GLN A 361 47.27 24.28 -22.68
CA GLN A 361 45.87 23.86 -22.52
C GLN A 361 45.45 22.73 -23.48
N ARG A 362 46.20 22.51 -24.57
CA ARG A 362 45.92 21.47 -25.58
C ARG A 362 46.86 20.27 -25.45
N GLY A 363 46.32 19.08 -25.69
CA GLY A 363 47.07 17.82 -25.72
C GLY A 363 47.42 17.23 -24.35
N ASN A 364 46.77 17.68 -23.27
CA ASN A 364 47.03 17.16 -21.94
C ASN A 364 46.48 15.73 -21.80
N PRO A 365 47.28 14.78 -21.27
CA PRO A 365 46.81 13.44 -21.01
C PRO A 365 45.69 13.44 -19.95
N PRO A 366 44.83 12.41 -19.91
CA PRO A 366 43.80 12.29 -18.89
C PRO A 366 44.43 12.32 -17.50
N SER A 367 43.81 13.04 -16.56
CA SER A 367 44.28 13.09 -15.18
C SER A 367 44.07 11.74 -14.48
N ILE A 368 44.83 11.49 -13.40
CA ILE A 368 44.66 10.29 -12.55
C ILE A 368 43.19 10.15 -12.09
N LEU A 369 42.54 11.29 -11.88
CA LEU A 369 41.14 11.36 -11.46
C LEU A 369 40.18 11.04 -12.60
N GLU A 370 40.45 11.48 -13.83
CA GLU A 370 39.69 11.05 -15.03
C GLU A 370 39.76 9.53 -15.23
N TYR A 371 40.91 8.90 -14.95
CA TYR A 371 41.03 7.44 -14.97
C TYR A 371 40.23 6.75 -13.86
N ALA A 372 40.18 7.33 -12.65
CA ALA A 372 39.34 6.80 -11.58
C ALA A 372 37.85 6.90 -11.93
N VAL A 373 37.42 8.00 -12.56
CA VAL A 373 36.05 8.16 -13.08
C VAL A 373 35.76 7.15 -14.17
N LEU A 374 36.70 6.89 -15.09
CA LEU A 374 36.52 5.90 -16.15
C LEU A 374 36.27 4.49 -15.57
N ILE A 375 37.07 4.06 -14.60
CA ILE A 375 36.88 2.76 -13.91
C ILE A 375 35.50 2.70 -13.24
N TYR A 376 35.10 3.79 -12.59
CA TYR A 376 33.81 3.89 -11.93
C TYR A 376 32.64 3.79 -12.92
N VAL A 377 32.68 4.54 -14.03
CA VAL A 377 31.66 4.51 -15.08
C VAL A 377 31.56 3.13 -15.73
N LEU A 378 32.70 2.47 -15.98
CA LEU A 378 32.70 1.09 -16.51
C LEU A 378 32.01 0.11 -15.56
N GLY A 379 32.21 0.26 -14.25
CA GLY A 379 31.50 -0.52 -13.23
C GLY A 379 29.98 -0.33 -13.31
N TYR A 380 29.51 0.91 -13.46
CA TYR A 380 28.08 1.21 -13.60
C TYR A 380 27.46 0.70 -14.89
N ILE A 381 28.19 0.82 -16.01
CA ILE A 381 27.71 0.28 -17.29
C ILE A 381 27.59 -1.25 -17.19
N PHE A 382 28.53 -1.91 -16.53
CA PHE A 382 28.48 -3.35 -16.31
C PHE A 382 27.30 -3.77 -15.44
N GLU A 383 27.07 -3.08 -14.32
CA GLU A 383 25.93 -3.32 -13.42
C GLU A 383 24.60 -3.16 -14.17
N GLU A 384 24.43 -2.07 -14.91
CA GLU A 384 23.20 -1.77 -15.64
C GLU A 384 22.97 -2.76 -16.80
N THR A 385 24.04 -3.16 -17.48
CA THR A 385 23.98 -4.20 -18.52
C THR A 385 23.49 -5.52 -17.90
N HIS A 386 24.01 -5.89 -16.74
CA HIS A 386 23.57 -7.08 -16.02
C HIS A 386 22.09 -6.99 -15.61
N GLU A 387 21.64 -5.84 -15.09
CA GLU A 387 20.23 -5.61 -14.73
C GLU A 387 19.30 -5.80 -15.93
N ILE A 388 19.65 -5.20 -17.08
CA ILE A 388 18.90 -5.34 -18.33
C ILE A 388 18.82 -6.81 -18.78
N PHE A 389 19.90 -7.57 -18.62
CA PHE A 389 19.92 -9.00 -18.95
C PHE A 389 19.04 -9.83 -17.99
N THR A 390 19.02 -9.50 -16.70
CA THR A 390 18.23 -10.25 -15.71
C THR A 390 16.74 -9.94 -15.75
N GLU A 391 16.36 -8.68 -15.90
CA GLU A 391 14.95 -8.23 -15.84
C GLU A 391 14.27 -8.20 -17.21
N GLY A 392 15.06 -8.13 -18.28
CA GLY A 392 14.58 -7.94 -19.65
C GLY A 392 14.28 -6.47 -19.98
N ILE A 393 14.52 -6.10 -21.24
CA ILE A 393 14.50 -4.69 -21.68
C ILE A 393 13.13 -4.00 -21.53
N GLN A 394 12.03 -4.74 -21.68
CA GLN A 394 10.68 -4.21 -21.57
C GLN A 394 10.31 -3.84 -20.13
N SER A 395 10.73 -4.66 -19.15
CA SER A 395 10.50 -4.36 -17.73
C SER A 395 11.37 -3.17 -17.29
N TYR A 396 12.62 -3.16 -17.75
CA TYR A 396 13.58 -2.10 -17.45
C TYR A 396 13.12 -0.72 -17.92
N LEU A 397 12.63 -0.59 -19.16
CA LEU A 397 12.18 0.70 -19.71
C LEU A 397 10.87 1.23 -19.12
N ARG A 398 10.09 0.38 -18.44
CA ARG A 398 8.86 0.82 -17.75
C ARG A 398 9.18 1.68 -16.52
N ASN A 399 10.38 1.57 -15.97
CA ASN A 399 10.84 2.38 -14.86
C ASN A 399 11.48 3.69 -15.39
N LEU A 400 10.84 4.82 -15.12
CA LEU A 400 11.35 6.15 -15.53
C LEU A 400 12.74 6.47 -14.97
N TRP A 401 13.12 5.88 -13.83
CA TRP A 401 14.44 6.08 -13.23
C TRP A 401 15.56 5.38 -14.00
N ASN A 402 15.28 4.20 -14.54
CA ASN A 402 16.25 3.43 -15.32
C ASN A 402 16.59 4.18 -16.63
N PHE A 403 15.65 4.93 -17.18
CA PHE A 403 15.90 5.81 -18.32
C PHE A 403 16.92 6.94 -18.00
N ILE A 404 16.87 7.48 -16.78
CA ILE A 404 17.83 8.51 -16.33
C ILE A 404 19.23 7.92 -16.19
N ASP A 405 19.35 6.70 -15.67
CA ASP A 405 20.63 6.01 -15.51
C ASP A 405 21.29 5.68 -16.86
N PHE A 406 20.49 5.15 -17.80
CA PHE A 406 20.93 4.89 -19.15
C PHE A 406 21.42 6.16 -19.85
N THR A 407 20.66 7.26 -19.73
CA THR A 407 21.02 8.57 -20.33
C THR A 407 22.31 9.13 -19.73
N ARG A 408 22.49 9.00 -18.41
CA ARG A 408 23.73 9.40 -17.71
C ARG A 408 24.92 8.59 -18.22
N ASN A 409 24.78 7.26 -18.29
CA ASN A 409 25.85 6.37 -18.73
C ASN A 409 26.22 6.62 -20.20
N LEU A 410 25.22 6.92 -21.05
CA LEU A 410 25.44 7.37 -22.41
C LEU A 410 26.27 8.67 -22.48
N PHE A 411 25.95 9.69 -21.68
CA PHE A 411 26.72 10.93 -21.67
C PHE A 411 28.15 10.75 -21.16
N TYR A 412 28.38 9.91 -20.15
CA TYR A 412 29.76 9.58 -19.73
C TYR A 412 30.53 8.84 -20.83
N ALA A 413 29.92 7.86 -21.49
CA ALA A 413 30.55 7.13 -22.60
C ALA A 413 30.92 8.08 -23.76
N LEU A 414 29.99 8.96 -24.16
CA LEU A 414 30.22 9.96 -25.19
C LEU A 414 31.33 10.96 -24.80
N THR A 415 31.40 11.35 -23.53
CA THR A 415 32.48 12.21 -23.02
C THR A 415 33.84 11.55 -23.23
N PHE A 416 34.00 10.26 -22.86
CA PHE A 416 35.26 9.56 -23.03
C PHE A 416 35.64 9.36 -24.50
N VAL A 417 34.67 9.04 -25.36
CA VAL A 417 34.91 8.93 -26.81
C VAL A 417 35.37 10.27 -27.38
N LEU A 418 34.68 11.36 -27.07
CA LEU A 418 35.05 12.70 -27.54
C LEU A 418 36.39 13.16 -26.97
N ARG A 419 36.70 12.80 -25.72
CA ARG A 419 38.01 13.06 -25.10
C ARG A 419 39.14 12.32 -25.81
N ALA A 420 38.93 11.07 -26.21
CA ALA A 420 39.89 10.30 -26.99
C ALA A 420 40.08 10.88 -28.39
N VAL A 421 38.99 11.26 -29.07
CA VAL A 421 39.03 11.93 -30.38
C VAL A 421 39.77 13.28 -30.28
N ALA A 422 39.45 14.10 -29.27
CA ALA A 422 40.12 15.36 -29.02
C ALA A 422 41.63 15.17 -28.79
N TYR A 423 42.02 14.16 -28.02
CA TYR A 423 43.42 13.86 -27.75
C TYR A 423 44.18 13.46 -29.03
N LEU A 424 43.61 12.56 -29.85
CA LEU A 424 44.22 12.16 -31.12
C LEU A 424 44.31 13.32 -32.12
N GLN A 425 43.27 14.14 -32.21
CA GLN A 425 43.26 15.32 -33.08
C GLN A 425 44.31 16.34 -32.62
N GLN A 426 44.39 16.63 -31.32
CA GLN A 426 45.34 17.59 -30.77
C GLN A 426 46.78 17.10 -30.92
N ILE A 427 47.07 15.81 -30.78
CA ILE A 427 48.41 15.26 -31.07
C ILE A 427 48.78 15.51 -32.54
N ASN A 428 47.87 15.22 -33.46
CA ASN A 428 48.12 15.42 -34.89
C ASN A 428 48.30 16.91 -35.25
N GLU A 429 47.58 17.81 -34.59
CA GLU A 429 47.73 19.27 -34.76
C GLU A 429 49.07 19.76 -34.19
N ILE A 430 49.47 19.30 -33.00
CA ILE A 430 50.75 19.65 -32.36
C ILE A 430 51.95 19.11 -33.17
N GLN A 431 51.82 17.94 -33.79
CA GLN A 431 52.85 17.38 -34.67
C GLN A 431 53.04 18.20 -35.94
N LYS A 432 51.97 18.83 -36.47
CA LYS A 432 52.03 19.69 -37.65
C LYS A 432 52.51 21.09 -37.32
N ASP A 433 52.06 21.65 -36.20
CA ASP A 433 52.46 22.96 -35.72
C ASP A 433 52.58 22.97 -34.19
N PRO A 434 53.80 23.05 -33.63
CA PRO A 434 54.02 23.00 -32.19
C PRO A 434 53.48 24.22 -31.45
N THR A 435 53.16 25.33 -32.15
CA THR A 435 52.61 26.53 -31.51
C THR A 435 51.15 26.36 -31.08
N THR A 436 50.43 25.40 -31.68
CA THR A 436 49.03 25.09 -31.37
C THR A 436 48.83 24.53 -29.95
N ALA A 437 49.89 24.01 -29.32
CA ALA A 437 49.85 23.54 -27.93
C ALA A 437 49.61 24.68 -26.91
N PHE A 438 49.98 25.91 -27.28
CA PHE A 438 49.91 27.11 -26.42
C PHE A 438 48.74 28.04 -26.78
N LEU A 439 47.81 27.57 -27.61
CA LEU A 439 46.65 28.36 -28.02
C LEU A 439 45.69 28.56 -26.83
N ARG A 440 45.37 29.82 -26.52
CA ARG A 440 44.45 30.16 -25.42
C ARG A 440 43.02 29.69 -25.74
N ARG A 441 42.27 29.28 -24.70
CA ARG A 441 40.87 28.82 -24.79
C ARG A 441 39.93 29.72 -25.61
N GLU A 442 40.13 31.04 -25.56
CA GLU A 442 39.30 32.03 -26.29
C GLU A 442 39.38 31.88 -27.81
N GLN A 443 40.47 31.31 -28.32
CA GLN A 443 40.73 31.16 -29.75
C GLN A 443 40.32 29.77 -30.27
N TRP A 444 39.70 28.96 -29.43
CA TRP A 444 39.28 27.62 -29.81
C TRP A 444 38.05 27.68 -30.72
N HIS A 445 37.95 26.72 -31.65
CA HIS A 445 36.79 26.60 -32.50
C HIS A 445 35.55 26.27 -31.66
N SER A 446 34.39 26.86 -31.98
CA SER A 446 33.17 26.70 -31.18
C SER A 446 32.68 25.24 -31.07
N PHE A 447 33.03 24.40 -32.04
CA PHE A 447 32.72 22.96 -32.07
C PHE A 447 33.95 22.06 -31.83
N ASP A 448 34.95 22.54 -31.10
CA ASP A 448 36.09 21.71 -30.70
C ASP A 448 35.58 20.50 -29.86
N PRO A 449 35.91 19.24 -30.22
CA PRO A 449 35.49 18.05 -29.49
C PRO A 449 35.77 18.10 -27.98
N GLN A 450 36.81 18.82 -27.58
CA GLN A 450 37.14 19.02 -26.17
C GLN A 450 36.07 19.83 -25.40
N LEU A 451 35.53 20.89 -26.01
CA LEU A 451 34.49 21.72 -25.38
C LEU A 451 33.16 20.98 -25.28
N ILE A 452 32.83 20.19 -26.31
CA ILE A 452 31.63 19.35 -26.32
C ILE A 452 31.74 18.25 -25.26
N ALA A 453 32.92 17.64 -25.10
CA ALA A 453 33.18 16.66 -24.05
C ALA A 453 32.99 17.26 -22.65
N GLU A 454 33.50 18.47 -22.38
CA GLU A 454 33.29 19.16 -21.09
C GLU A 454 31.81 19.49 -20.83
N GLY A 455 31.07 19.91 -21.87
CA GLY A 455 29.63 20.17 -21.75
C GLY A 455 28.81 18.91 -21.47
N LEU A 456 29.11 17.80 -22.16
CA LEU A 456 28.47 16.51 -21.92
C LEU A 456 28.87 15.92 -20.56
N PHE A 457 30.10 16.14 -20.11
CA PHE A 457 30.52 15.74 -18.77
C PHE A 457 29.75 16.50 -17.68
N ALA A 458 29.55 17.82 -17.86
CA ALA A 458 28.74 18.62 -16.95
C ALA A 458 27.26 18.16 -16.94
N ALA A 459 26.69 17.89 -18.13
CA ALA A 459 25.35 17.32 -18.24
C ALA A 459 25.27 15.94 -17.54
N ALA A 460 26.22 15.05 -17.77
CA ALA A 460 26.31 13.76 -17.10
C ALA A 460 26.38 13.91 -15.57
N ASN A 461 27.10 14.91 -15.06
CA ASN A 461 27.15 15.22 -13.63
C ASN A 461 25.81 15.76 -13.10
N ILE A 462 25.04 16.52 -13.88
CA ILE A 462 23.68 16.94 -13.50
C ILE A 462 22.75 15.72 -13.41
N PHE A 463 22.78 14.82 -14.39
CA PHE A 463 22.00 13.58 -14.35
C PHE A 463 22.47 12.65 -13.22
N SER A 464 23.78 12.62 -12.95
CA SER A 464 24.33 11.94 -11.78
C SER A 464 23.80 12.55 -10.48
N ASN A 465 23.68 13.88 -10.38
CA ASN A 465 23.04 14.56 -9.25
C ASN A 465 21.53 14.27 -9.17
N SER A 466 20.83 14.11 -10.30
CA SER A 466 19.43 13.67 -10.32
C SER A 466 19.30 12.24 -9.79
N ARG A 467 20.24 11.35 -10.12
CA ARG A 467 20.35 10.01 -9.52
C ARG A 467 20.75 10.06 -8.05
N VAL A 468 21.59 11.02 -7.64
CA VAL A 468 21.89 11.28 -6.22
C VAL A 468 20.63 11.77 -5.50
N PHE A 469 19.80 12.60 -6.14
CA PHE A 469 18.52 13.04 -5.59
C PHE A 469 17.53 11.87 -5.46
N ASP A 470 17.45 10.97 -6.45
CA ASP A 470 16.71 9.71 -6.34
C ASP A 470 17.26 8.82 -5.22
N SER A 471 18.58 8.67 -5.12
CA SER A 471 19.23 7.91 -4.05
C SER A 471 19.00 8.56 -2.68
N ALA A 472 18.94 9.89 -2.63
CA ALA A 472 18.57 10.66 -1.46
C ALA A 472 17.08 10.49 -1.13
N LEU A 473 16.18 10.41 -2.12
CA LEU A 473 14.77 10.05 -1.94
C LEU A 473 14.61 8.60 -1.46
N LYS A 474 15.45 7.68 -1.95
CA LYS A 474 15.55 6.31 -1.46
C LYS A 474 16.08 6.28 -0.02
N LEU A 475 17.05 7.12 0.32
CA LEU A 475 17.48 7.39 1.70
C LEU A 475 16.40 8.11 2.50
N VAL A 476 15.48 8.86 1.90
CA VAL A 476 14.32 9.41 2.61
C VAL A 476 13.40 8.27 3.06
N HIS A 477 13.37 7.10 2.40
CA HIS A 477 12.74 5.89 2.97
C HIS A 477 13.44 5.37 4.24
N LEU A 478 14.72 5.70 4.51
CA LEU A 478 15.34 5.48 5.81
C LEU A 478 14.66 6.32 6.90
N PHE A 479 14.21 7.53 6.56
CA PHE A 479 13.46 8.38 7.49
C PHE A 479 12.07 7.81 7.80
N SER A 480 11.49 6.98 6.94
CA SER A 480 10.26 6.21 7.22
C SER A 480 10.38 5.32 8.46
N ILE A 481 11.60 4.89 8.80
CA ILE A 481 11.86 4.01 9.96
C ILE A 481 11.89 4.83 11.25
N ASN A 482 12.21 6.12 11.17
CA ASN A 482 12.22 7.00 12.33
C ASN A 482 10.77 7.38 12.70
N PRO A 483 10.33 7.13 13.95
CA PRO A 483 8.98 7.45 14.41
C PRO A 483 8.55 8.91 14.20
N HIS A 484 9.50 9.86 14.20
CA HIS A 484 9.19 11.29 14.04
C HIS A 484 9.27 11.77 12.58
N LEU A 485 10.24 11.29 11.82
CA LEU A 485 10.45 11.76 10.44
C LEU A 485 9.60 10.99 9.42
N GLY A 486 9.16 9.76 9.74
CA GLY A 486 8.35 8.94 8.85
C GLY A 486 6.99 9.55 8.50
N PRO A 487 6.18 10.02 9.47
CA PRO A 487 4.92 10.70 9.18
C PRO A 487 5.12 11.96 8.31
N LEU A 488 6.19 12.72 8.56
CA LEU A 488 6.53 13.91 7.76
C LEU A 488 6.87 13.54 6.32
N GLN A 489 7.67 12.50 6.10
CA GLN A 489 7.96 11.98 4.76
C GLN A 489 6.67 11.58 4.04
N ILE A 490 5.79 10.80 4.69
CA ILE A 490 4.55 10.31 4.06
C ILE A 490 3.65 11.50 3.68
N SER A 491 3.60 12.52 4.53
CA SER A 491 2.88 13.76 4.23
C SER A 491 3.48 14.47 3.01
N LEU A 492 4.81 14.63 2.98
CA LEU A 492 5.52 15.24 1.85
C LEU A 492 5.26 14.51 0.54
N GLY A 493 5.32 13.17 0.53
CA GLY A 493 5.01 12.36 -0.65
C GLY A 493 3.58 12.54 -1.16
N ARG A 494 2.59 12.73 -0.25
CA ARG A 494 1.20 13.03 -0.66
C ARG A 494 1.07 14.45 -1.22
N MET A 495 1.75 15.43 -0.62
CA MET A 495 1.72 16.82 -1.10
C MET A 495 2.31 16.97 -2.50
N VAL A 496 3.34 16.19 -2.86
CA VAL A 496 3.92 16.23 -4.23
C VAL A 496 2.87 15.96 -5.31
N ILE A 497 1.94 15.04 -5.07
CA ILE A 497 0.85 14.76 -6.03
C ILE A 497 -0.01 16.01 -6.24
N ASP A 498 -0.31 16.74 -5.17
CA ASP A 498 -1.09 17.96 -5.26
C ASP A 498 -0.30 19.10 -5.92
N ILE A 499 1.00 19.24 -5.62
CA ILE A 499 1.89 20.19 -6.31
C ILE A 499 1.90 19.93 -7.81
N VAL A 500 1.98 18.67 -8.25
CA VAL A 500 1.94 18.31 -9.68
C VAL A 500 0.61 18.72 -10.31
N LYS A 501 -0.54 18.50 -9.63
CA LYS A 501 -1.84 18.98 -10.13
C LYS A 501 -1.87 20.51 -10.28
N PHE A 502 -1.34 21.25 -9.30
CA PHE A 502 -1.23 22.70 -9.39
C PHE A 502 -0.29 23.15 -10.50
N PHE A 503 0.81 22.41 -10.74
CA PHE A 503 1.74 22.69 -11.83
C PHE A 503 1.07 22.52 -13.20
N PHE A 504 0.19 21.53 -13.38
CA PHE A 504 -0.62 21.40 -14.59
C PHE A 504 -1.56 22.59 -14.80
N ILE A 505 -2.17 23.12 -13.74
CA ILE A 505 -3.01 24.32 -13.83
C ILE A 505 -2.16 25.57 -14.16
N TYR A 506 -0.96 25.69 -13.57
CA TYR A 506 -0.07 26.83 -13.79
C TYR A 506 0.52 26.89 -15.21
N THR A 507 0.69 25.73 -15.85
CA THR A 507 1.27 25.62 -17.19
C THR A 507 0.25 25.83 -18.31
N LEU A 508 -1.04 25.71 -18.01
CA LEU A 508 -2.15 26.05 -18.89
C LEU A 508 -2.45 27.55 -18.81
#